data_AF-A0A7Y8HAF6-F1
#
_entry.id   AF-A0A7Y8HAF6-F1
#
_cell.length_a   1.000
_cell.length_b   1.000
_cell.length_c   1.000
_cell.angle_alpha   90.00
_cell.angle_beta   90.00
_cell.angle_gamma   90.00
#
_symmetry.space_group_name_H-M   'P 1'
#
loop_
_entity.id
_entity.type
_entity.pdbx_description
1 polymer ?
#
loop_
_entity_poly.entity_id
_entity_poly.type
_entity_poly.pdbx_seq_one_letter_code
_entity_poly.pdbx_strand_id
1 'polypeptide(L)'
;KIDREKLKKACADFEALFLSRMLKTMKPSVPSGGLWGNSPGKEIYDSLLHQELGKKLAQREGLGLGKKIYQQVLKREEKSEPLSAEGQLRKAGGNEEPDERAGGSSAVGLSDDRR
;
A
#
# COMPACT_ATOMS: atom_id res chain seq x y z
N LYS A 1 -12.37 7.61 -2.20
CA LYS A 1 -11.74 6.29 -2.46
C LYS A 1 -10.99 6.35 -3.79
N ILE A 2 -9.71 5.97 -3.79
CA ILE A 2 -8.89 5.95 -5.02
C ILE A 2 -9.35 4.81 -5.96
N ASP A 3 -9.42 5.12 -7.26
CA ASP A 3 -9.61 4.13 -8.32
C ASP A 3 -8.31 3.33 -8.51
N ARG A 4 -8.35 2.04 -8.16
CA ARG A 4 -7.18 1.15 -8.15
C ARG A 4 -6.60 0.91 -9.54
N GLU A 5 -7.43 0.85 -10.58
CA GLU A 5 -6.96 0.65 -11.95
C GLU A 5 -6.27 1.90 -12.48
N LYS A 6 -6.83 3.08 -12.22
CA LYS A 6 -6.17 4.36 -12.56
C LYS A 6 -4.85 4.53 -11.82
N LEU A 7 -4.81 4.18 -10.53
CA LEU A 7 -3.58 4.25 -9.74
C LEU A 7 -2.51 3.29 -10.28
N LYS A 8 -2.88 2.04 -10.59
CA LYS A 8 -1.98 1.04 -11.16
C LYS A 8 -1.41 1.51 -12.50
N LYS A 9 -2.25 2.06 -13.38
CA LYS A 9 -1.83 2.65 -14.65
C LYS A 9 -0.89 3.83 -14.46
N ALA A 10 -1.22 4.77 -13.57
CA ALA A 10 -0.37 5.92 -13.30
C ALA A 10 1.01 5.51 -12.75
N CYS A 11 1.07 4.50 -11.89
CA CYS A 11 2.33 3.97 -11.37
C CYS A 11 3.17 3.29 -12.46
N ALA A 12 2.53 2.55 -13.37
CA ALA A 12 3.21 1.93 -14.52
C ALA A 12 3.71 2.99 -15.52
N ASP A 13 2.90 4.02 -15.80
CA ASP A 13 3.26 5.14 -16.67
C ASP A 13 4.45 5.93 -16.08
N PHE A 14 4.48 6.13 -14.76
CA PHE A 14 5.62 6.74 -14.07
C PHE A 14 6.91 5.92 -14.24
N GLU A 15 6.84 4.60 -14.04
CA GLU A 15 7.98 3.71 -14.23
C GLU A 15 8.49 3.73 -15.68
N ALA A 16 7.58 3.79 -16.66
CA ALA A 16 7.94 3.91 -18.08
C ALA A 16 8.71 5.22 -18.37
N LEU A 17 8.27 6.34 -17.80
CA LEU A 17 8.96 7.63 -17.92
C LEU A 17 10.35 7.59 -17.27
N PHE A 18 10.43 7.00 -16.08
CA PHE A 18 11.69 6.83 -15.37
C PHE A 18 12.69 5.99 -16.18
N LEU A 19 12.25 4.85 -16.72
CA LEU A 19 13.06 3.98 -17.56
C LEU A 19 13.52 4.69 -18.84
N SER A 20 12.63 5.41 -19.53
CA SER A 20 13.01 6.21 -20.69
C SER A 20 14.08 7.25 -20.35
N ARG A 21 13.96 7.92 -19.19
CA ARG A 21 14.96 8.89 -18.74
C ARG A 21 16.29 8.22 -18.38
N MET A 22 16.26 7.04 -17.76
CA MET A 22 17.44 6.25 -17.44
C MET A 22 18.20 5.88 -18.72
N LEU A 23 17.51 5.33 -19.72
CA LEU A 23 18.08 4.99 -21.03
C LEU A 23 18.70 6.22 -21.71
N LYS A 24 18.00 7.35 -21.71
CA LYS A 24 18.53 8.62 -22.23
C LYS A 24 19.81 9.06 -21.52
N THR A 25 19.92 8.82 -20.21
CA THR A 25 21.09 9.19 -19.40
C THR A 25 22.26 8.23 -19.62
N MET A 26 22.01 6.99 -20.04
CA MET A 26 23.04 6.01 -20.40
C MET A 26 23.64 6.25 -21.80
N LYS A 27 22.97 7.01 -22.67
CA LYS A 27 23.44 7.30 -24.05
C LYS A 27 24.92 7.74 -24.10
N PRO A 28 25.41 8.68 -23.26
CA PRO A 28 26.81 9.12 -23.30
C PRO A 28 27.82 8.03 -22.93
N SER A 29 27.40 6.98 -22.22
CA SER A 29 28.25 5.84 -21.85
C SER A 29 28.50 4.89 -23.01
N VAL A 30 27.76 5.02 -24.12
CA VAL A 30 27.97 4.23 -25.33
C VAL A 30 28.92 4.99 -26.25
N PRO A 31 30.07 4.41 -26.66
CA PRO A 31 31.04 5.08 -27.52
C PRO A 31 30.40 5.63 -28.80
N SER A 32 30.68 6.89 -29.11
CA SER A 32 30.26 7.55 -30.34
C SER A 32 31.04 6.96 -31.53
N GLY A 33 30.47 5.95 -32.20
CA GLY A 33 31.13 5.31 -33.35
C GLY A 33 30.27 4.33 -34.16
N GLY A 34 28.96 4.30 -33.93
CA GLY A 34 28.05 3.38 -34.61
C GLY A 34 27.59 3.87 -35.99
N LEU A 35 26.85 3.00 -36.69
CA LEU A 35 26.35 3.11 -38.07
C LEU A 35 25.74 4.47 -38.48
N TRP A 36 25.28 5.27 -37.52
CA TRP A 36 24.44 6.45 -37.74
C TRP A 36 25.10 7.81 -37.41
N GLY A 37 26.36 7.81 -36.92
CA GLY A 37 27.11 9.05 -36.63
C GLY A 37 26.31 10.11 -35.84
N ASN A 38 26.57 11.40 -36.15
CA ASN A 38 25.77 12.56 -35.69
C ASN A 38 24.74 12.97 -36.75
N SER A 39 23.89 12.04 -37.19
CA SER A 39 22.80 12.36 -38.12
C SER A 39 21.67 13.14 -37.41
N PRO A 40 21.12 14.23 -37.97
CA PRO A 40 20.03 15.01 -37.37
C PRO A 40 18.76 14.20 -37.05
N GLY A 41 18.53 13.09 -37.75
CA GLY A 41 17.39 12.20 -37.49
C GLY A 41 17.60 11.26 -36.29
N LYS A 42 18.84 11.12 -35.82
CA LYS A 42 19.21 10.17 -34.77
C LYS A 42 18.64 10.57 -33.42
N GLU A 43 18.65 11.86 -33.07
CA GLU A 43 18.11 12.34 -31.79
C GLU A 43 16.62 12.06 -31.66
N ILE A 44 15.87 12.26 -32.75
CA ILE A 44 14.43 11.99 -32.81
C ILE A 44 14.18 10.49 -32.69
N TYR A 45 14.92 9.69 -33.47
CA TYR A 45 14.83 8.23 -33.41
C TYR A 45 15.16 7.69 -32.01
N ASP A 46 16.28 8.12 -31.41
CA ASP A 46 16.70 7.72 -30.07
C ASP A 46 15.62 8.08 -29.03
N SER A 47 15.00 9.26 -29.16
CA SER A 47 13.92 9.68 -28.26
C SER A 47 12.70 8.76 -28.35
N LEU A 48 12.25 8.45 -29.57
CA LEU A 48 11.13 7.54 -29.80
C LEU A 48 11.45 6.12 -29.35
N LEU A 49 12.66 5.65 -29.62
CA LEU A 49 13.15 4.34 -29.22
C LEU A 49 13.17 4.21 -27.69
N HIS A 50 13.77 5.16 -26.97
CA HIS A 50 13.82 5.13 -25.51
C HIS A 50 12.42 5.19 -24.87
N GLN A 51 11.49 5.95 -25.47
CA GLN A 51 10.12 6.02 -25.00
C GLN A 51 9.39 4.68 -25.15
N GLU A 52 9.49 4.03 -26.31
CA GLU A 52 8.84 2.73 -26.54
C GLU A 52 9.51 1.60 -25.74
N LEU A 53 10.84 1.63 -25.59
CA LEU A 53 11.55 0.71 -24.71
C LEU A 53 11.10 0.89 -23.26
N GLY A 54 11.03 2.13 -22.76
CA GLY A 54 10.55 2.43 -21.40
C GLY A 54 9.15 1.88 -21.14
N LYS A 55 8.22 2.07 -22.08
CA LYS A 55 6.86 1.52 -22.00
C LYS A 55 6.85 -0.01 -21.98
N LYS A 56 7.56 -0.65 -22.92
CA LYS A 56 7.61 -2.12 -23.01
C LYS A 56 8.24 -2.75 -21.77
N LEU A 57 9.29 -2.13 -21.23
CA LEU A 57 9.95 -2.59 -20.01
C LEU A 57 9.02 -2.45 -18.81
N ALA A 58 8.34 -1.31 -18.64
CA ALA A 58 7.39 -1.10 -17.55
C ALA A 58 6.20 -2.08 -17.60
N GLN A 59 5.75 -2.50 -18.79
CA GLN A 59 4.68 -3.49 -18.95
C GLN A 59 5.09 -4.92 -18.56
N ARG A 60 6.37 -5.29 -18.69
CA ARG A 60 6.89 -6.66 -18.46
C ARG A 60 7.67 -6.79 -17.14
N GLU A 61 7.20 -6.12 -16.09
CA GLU A 61 7.78 -6.08 -14.73
C GLU A 61 8.96 -5.12 -14.48
N GLY A 62 9.54 -4.49 -15.52
CA GLY A 62 10.44 -3.35 -15.40
C GLY A 62 11.50 -3.47 -14.29
N LEU A 63 11.55 -2.47 -13.41
CA LEU A 63 12.35 -2.47 -12.18
C LEU A 63 11.49 -2.75 -10.93
N GLY A 64 10.17 -2.91 -11.11
CA GLY A 64 9.19 -3.04 -10.03
C GLY A 64 8.95 -1.74 -9.26
N LEU A 65 9.37 -0.59 -9.79
CA LEU A 65 9.22 0.70 -9.11
C LEU A 65 7.75 1.12 -9.01
N GLY A 66 6.99 0.99 -10.11
CA GLY A 66 5.56 1.30 -10.13
C GLY A 66 4.79 0.44 -9.13
N LYS A 67 5.14 -0.85 -9.01
CA LYS A 67 4.55 -1.77 -8.02
C LYS A 67 4.82 -1.33 -6.58
N LYS A 68 6.06 -0.90 -6.27
CA LYS A 68 6.40 -0.41 -4.93
C LYS A 68 5.65 0.87 -4.59
N ILE A 69 5.54 1.81 -5.54
CA ILE A 69 4.78 3.06 -5.35
C ILE A 69 3.30 2.74 -5.13
N TYR A 70 2.71 1.89 -5.97
CA TYR A 70 1.32 1.45 -5.85
C TYR A 70 1.02 0.87 -4.45
N GLN A 71 1.88 0.00 -3.94
CA GLN A 71 1.76 -0.58 -2.60
C GLN A 71 1.86 0.47 -1.48
N GLN A 72 2.78 1.42 -1.60
CA GLN A 72 2.94 2.50 -0.61
C GLN A 72 1.73 3.43 -0.57
N VAL A 73 1.17 3.78 -1.73
CA VAL A 73 -0.03 4.60 -1.81
C VAL A 73 -1.21 3.89 -1.18
N LEU A 74 -1.46 2.61 -1.49
CA LEU A 74 -2.56 1.85 -0.89
C LEU A 74 -2.44 1.73 0.64
N LYS A 75 -1.23 1.44 1.14
CA LYS A 75 -0.99 1.36 2.59
C LYS A 75 -1.29 2.69 3.29
N ARG A 76 -1.05 3.82 2.63
CA ARG A 76 -1.36 5.15 3.17
C ARG A 76 -2.87 5.40 3.18
N GLU A 77 -3.58 5.02 2.13
CA GLU A 77 -5.04 5.15 2.03
C GLU A 77 -5.75 4.37 3.15
N GLU A 78 -5.31 3.13 3.42
CA GLU A 78 -5.84 2.30 4.50
C GLU A 78 -5.61 2.90 5.89
N LYS A 79 -4.49 3.63 6.07
CA LYS A 79 -4.16 4.29 7.33
C LYS A 79 -4.90 5.63 7.54
N SER A 80 -5.44 6.21 6.46
CA SER A 80 -6.17 7.49 6.50
C SER A 80 -7.69 7.38 6.67
N GLU A 81 -8.24 6.16 6.64
CA GLU A 81 -9.62 5.93 7.11
C GLU A 81 -9.64 6.16 8.63
N PRO A 82 -10.36 7.18 9.14
CA PRO A 82 -10.51 7.32 10.58
C PRO A 82 -11.27 6.09 11.09
N LEU A 83 -10.82 5.57 12.23
CA LEU A 83 -11.61 4.72 13.10
C LEU A 83 -12.92 5.46 13.42
N SER A 84 -13.93 5.32 12.56
CA SER A 84 -15.29 5.70 12.87
C SER A 84 -15.77 4.70 13.91
N ALA A 85 -15.66 5.12 15.16
CA ALA A 85 -16.37 4.58 16.28
C ALA A 85 -17.82 4.28 15.88
N GLU A 86 -18.21 3.01 15.93
CA GLU A 86 -19.51 2.50 16.38
C GLU A 86 -19.63 1.02 15.95
N GLY A 87 -19.66 0.13 16.94
CA GLY A 87 -19.81 -1.31 16.71
C GLY A 87 -19.31 -2.23 17.83
N GLN A 88 -18.69 -1.69 18.88
CA GLN A 88 -18.37 -2.44 20.10
C GLN A 88 -19.12 -1.86 21.30
N LEU A 89 -20.44 -1.79 21.20
CA LEU A 89 -21.32 -1.62 22.36
C LEU A 89 -22.61 -2.44 22.18
N ARG A 90 -22.49 -3.75 21.99
CA ARG A 90 -23.59 -4.70 22.19
C ARG A 90 -23.01 -6.04 22.66
N LYS A 91 -22.74 -6.15 23.97
CA LYS A 91 -22.85 -7.37 24.81
C LYS A 91 -22.24 -7.11 26.19
N ALA A 92 -22.80 -6.17 26.94
CA ALA A 92 -22.71 -6.17 28.40
C ALA A 92 -23.82 -5.25 28.92
N GLY A 93 -24.87 -5.82 29.49
CA GLY A 93 -25.84 -5.08 30.30
C GLY A 93 -27.30 -5.25 29.89
N GLY A 94 -28.01 -6.08 30.64
CA GLY A 94 -29.46 -6.19 30.69
C GLY A 94 -29.87 -7.65 30.83
N ASN A 95 -30.46 -8.13 31.92
CA ASN A 95 -30.94 -7.50 33.15
C ASN A 95 -31.41 -8.68 34.01
N GLU A 96 -30.98 -8.84 35.27
CA GLU A 96 -31.80 -9.43 36.34
C GLU A 96 -31.31 -8.92 37.71
N GLU A 97 -32.05 -7.96 38.27
CA GLU A 97 -32.27 -7.71 39.70
C GLU A 97 -33.49 -6.77 39.77
N PRO A 98 -34.45 -6.88 40.72
CA PRO A 98 -34.21 -6.67 42.17
C PRO A 98 -35.10 -7.55 43.13
N ASP A 99 -34.67 -7.95 44.34
CA ASP A 99 -34.77 -7.32 45.69
C ASP A 99 -35.92 -7.83 46.61
N GLU A 100 -35.62 -7.84 47.92
CA GLU A 100 -36.43 -7.86 49.15
C GLU A 100 -36.85 -9.17 49.88
N ARG A 101 -36.05 -9.45 50.93
CA ARG A 101 -36.40 -9.69 52.36
C ARG A 101 -37.45 -10.75 52.74
N ALA A 102 -36.98 -11.84 53.37
CA ALA A 102 -37.60 -12.38 54.60
C ALA A 102 -36.68 -13.38 55.34
N GLY A 103 -36.56 -13.20 56.66
CA GLY A 103 -36.55 -14.30 57.62
C GLY A 103 -35.19 -14.88 58.00
N GLY A 104 -34.76 -14.62 59.24
CA GLY A 104 -33.57 -15.22 59.82
C GLY A 104 -33.73 -16.69 60.20
N SER A 105 -32.60 -17.35 60.48
CA SER A 105 -32.39 -18.19 61.66
C SER A 105 -31.00 -18.85 61.60
N SER A 106 -30.18 -18.52 62.61
CA SER A 106 -29.34 -19.43 63.41
C SER A 106 -28.45 -20.50 62.75
N ALA A 107 -27.13 -20.38 63.00
CA ALA A 107 -26.18 -21.42 63.50
C ALA A 107 -24.76 -21.00 63.05
N VAL A 108 -23.91 -20.37 63.87
CA VAL A 108 -23.05 -20.91 64.96
C VAL A 108 -22.07 -22.00 64.49
N GLY A 109 -20.76 -21.70 64.62
CA GLY A 109 -19.62 -22.63 64.60
C GLY A 109 -19.07 -22.91 63.19
N LEU A 110 -17.76 -23.02 62.92
CA LEU A 110 -16.62 -23.38 63.76
C LEU A 110 -15.31 -22.93 63.07
N SER A 111 -14.30 -22.67 63.88
CA SER A 111 -12.91 -22.30 63.59
C SER A 111 -12.09 -23.39 62.88
N ASP A 112 -10.80 -23.07 62.62
CA ASP A 112 -9.64 -23.95 62.32
C ASP A 112 -9.27 -24.14 60.85
N ASP A 113 -7.99 -24.19 60.44
CA ASP A 113 -6.69 -23.86 61.02
C ASP A 113 -5.70 -23.93 59.83
N ARG A 114 -4.54 -23.29 59.99
CA ARG A 114 -3.40 -23.27 59.09
C ARG A 114 -2.96 -24.66 58.61
N ARG A 115 -2.60 -24.74 57.32
CA ARG A 115 -1.39 -25.44 56.89
C ARG A 115 -0.85 -24.87 55.59
#